data_AF-A0A354TGW7-F1
#
_entry.id   AF-A0A354TGW7-F1
#
_cell.length_a   1.000
_cell.length_b   1.000
_cell.length_c   1.000
_cell.angle_alpha   90.00
_cell.angle_beta   90.00
_cell.angle_gamma   90.00
#
_symmetry.space_group_name_H-M   'P 1'
#
loop_
_entity.id
_entity.type
_entity.pdbx_description
1 polymer ?
#
loop_
_entity_poly.entity_id
_entity_poly.type
_entity_poly.pdbx_seq_one_letter_code
_entity_poly.pdbx_strand_id
1 'polypeptide(L)'
;MKLSLQLLGAIAFTVLVFHLPVLQAQEPPVPVVITPGAAQYKVIDLGKVTLPAHGTEAAVLERLLNELAAQGWQLVATSGTLIILKR
;
A
#
# COMPACT_ATOMS: atom_id res chain seq x y z
N MET A 1 57.85 27.02 18.11
CA MET A 1 56.54 26.71 18.73
C MET A 1 55.41 27.56 18.11
N LYS A 2 55.04 27.32 16.85
CA LYS A 2 53.92 28.02 16.18
C LYS A 2 52.96 27.09 15.42
N LEU A 3 53.32 25.82 15.24
CA LEU A 3 52.56 24.85 14.44
C LEU A 3 51.40 24.19 15.21
N SER A 4 51.51 24.08 16.54
CA SER A 4 50.54 23.39 17.38
C SER A 4 49.24 24.18 17.63
N LEU A 5 49.27 25.51 17.47
CA LEU A 5 48.10 26.36 17.72
C LEU A 5 47.14 26.44 16.51
N GLN A 6 47.67 26.27 15.30
CA GLN A 6 46.88 26.28 14.05
C GLN A 6 46.06 24.99 13.89
N LEU A 7 46.60 23.86 14.35
CA LEU A 7 45.94 22.56 14.23
C LEU A 7 44.72 22.44 15.16
N LEU A 8 44.78 23.01 16.37
CA LEU A 8 43.62 23.06 17.28
C LEU A 8 42.49 23.95 16.72
N GLY A 9 42.83 25.07 16.08
CA GLY A 9 41.85 25.99 15.48
C GLY A 9 41.08 25.34 14.32
N ALA A 10 41.75 24.55 13.48
CA ALA A 10 41.11 23.85 12.37
C ALA A 10 40.14 22.75 12.85
N ILE A 11 40.49 22.03 13.91
CA ILE A 11 39.63 20.97 14.47
C ILE A 11 38.37 21.58 15.11
N ALA A 12 38.52 22.68 15.85
CA ALA A 12 37.39 23.36 16.49
C ALA A 12 36.38 23.92 15.45
N PHE A 13 36.85 24.40 14.31
CA PHE A 13 35.97 24.90 13.24
C PHE A 13 35.20 23.78 12.53
N THR A 14 35.82 22.60 12.40
CA THR A 14 35.18 21.44 11.73
C THR A 14 34.01 20.89 12.56
N VAL A 15 34.15 20.83 13.89
CA VAL A 15 33.09 20.32 14.78
C VAL A 15 31.88 21.27 14.83
N LEU A 16 32.12 22.59 14.72
CA LEU A 16 31.06 23.61 14.80
C LEU A 16 30.14 23.62 13.58
N VAL A 17 30.67 23.33 12.37
CA VAL A 17 29.88 23.29 11.14
C VAL A 17 28.96 22.06 11.09
N PHE A 18 29.36 20.93 11.68
CA PHE A 18 28.58 19.70 11.66
C PHE A 18 27.47 19.61 12.74
N HIS A 19 27.48 20.50 13.74
CA HIS A 19 26.48 20.50 14.82
C HIS A 19 25.41 21.59 14.68
N LEU A 20 25.33 22.27 13.53
CA LEU A 20 24.17 23.13 13.26
C LEU A 20 22.92 22.23 13.25
N PRO A 21 21.98 22.40 14.20
CA PRO A 21 20.71 21.73 14.11
C PRO A 21 20.08 22.26 12.83
N VAL A 22 19.96 21.39 11.83
CA VAL A 22 19.09 21.66 10.69
C VAL A 22 17.73 21.96 11.31
N LEU A 23 17.34 23.24 11.25
CA LEU A 23 15.97 23.66 11.40
C LEU A 23 15.22 22.96 10.27
N GLN A 24 14.81 21.72 10.49
CA GLN A 24 13.86 21.05 9.62
C GLN A 24 12.63 21.93 9.68
N ALA A 25 12.40 22.69 8.61
CA ALA A 25 11.10 23.28 8.36
C ALA A 25 10.13 22.10 8.46
N GLN A 26 9.34 22.10 9.54
CA GLN A 26 8.38 21.05 9.81
C GLN A 26 7.44 21.05 8.60
N GLU A 27 7.57 20.04 7.73
CA GLU A 27 6.68 19.92 6.58
C GLU A 27 5.26 20.00 7.12
N PRO A 28 4.44 20.95 6.63
CA PRO A 28 3.09 21.12 7.13
C PRO A 28 2.40 19.76 7.06
N PRO A 29 1.67 19.36 8.11
CA PRO A 29 1.05 18.04 8.16
C PRO A 29 0.22 17.86 6.90
N VAL A 30 0.62 16.90 6.06
CA VAL A 30 -0.14 16.57 4.85
C VAL A 30 -1.53 16.17 5.32
N PRO A 31 -2.59 16.93 4.98
CA PRO A 31 -3.93 16.54 5.38
C PRO A 31 -4.22 15.19 4.73
N VAL A 32 -4.41 14.16 5.57
CA VAL A 32 -4.89 12.85 5.12
C VAL A 32 -6.33 13.06 4.68
N VAL A 33 -6.53 13.26 3.38
CA VAL A 33 -7.86 13.30 2.78
C VAL A 33 -8.41 11.88 2.83
N ILE A 34 -9.21 11.59 3.86
CA ILE A 34 -9.98 10.35 3.93
C ILE A 34 -11.10 10.51 2.91
N THR A 35 -10.92 9.99 1.68
CA THR A 35 -11.98 9.99 0.67
C THR A 35 -13.12 9.08 1.14
N PRO A 36 -14.29 9.62 1.55
CA PRO A 36 -15.44 8.79 1.83
C PRO A 36 -15.92 8.23 0.48
N GLY A 37 -16.03 6.90 0.36
CA GLY A 37 -16.45 6.25 -0.89
C GLY A 37 -15.33 5.62 -1.73
N ALA A 38 -14.18 5.30 -1.13
CA ALA A 38 -13.19 4.46 -1.78
C ALA A 38 -13.83 3.10 -2.16
N ALA A 39 -13.73 2.74 -3.44
CA ALA A 39 -14.24 1.47 -3.93
C ALA A 39 -13.55 0.30 -3.23
N GLN A 40 -14.35 -0.67 -2.78
CA GLN A 40 -13.88 -1.90 -2.17
C GLN A 40 -13.58 -2.91 -3.27
N TYR A 41 -12.44 -3.57 -3.16
CA TYR A 41 -12.05 -4.62 -4.09
C TYR A 41 -12.03 -5.97 -3.39
N LYS A 42 -12.47 -7.01 -4.10
CA LYS A 42 -12.43 -8.40 -3.64
C LYS A 42 -11.80 -9.26 -4.73
N VAL A 43 -10.86 -10.11 -4.35
CA VAL A 43 -10.22 -11.08 -5.26
C VAL A 43 -10.60 -12.48 -4.82
N ILE A 44 -11.09 -13.30 -5.74
CA ILE A 44 -11.45 -14.69 -5.48
C ILE A 44 -10.64 -15.57 -6.42
N ASP A 45 -10.00 -16.59 -5.85
CA ASP A 45 -9.29 -17.62 -6.59
C ASP A 45 -10.22 -18.82 -6.81
N LEU A 46 -10.70 -18.97 -8.04
CA LEU A 46 -11.60 -20.04 -8.46
C LEU A 46 -10.94 -21.42 -8.32
N GLY A 47 -9.60 -21.51 -8.36
CA GLY A 47 -8.88 -22.77 -8.15
C GLY A 47 -8.98 -23.30 -6.71
N LYS A 48 -9.43 -22.47 -5.77
CA LYS A 48 -9.67 -22.83 -4.36
C LYS A 48 -11.15 -22.98 -4.02
N VAL A 49 -12.04 -22.79 -4.99
CA VAL A 49 -13.48 -22.94 -4.78
C VAL A 49 -13.81 -24.43 -4.79
N THR A 50 -14.32 -24.92 -3.66
CA THR A 50 -14.71 -26.33 -3.53
C THR A 50 -15.91 -26.65 -4.41
N LEU A 51 -15.75 -27.65 -5.27
CA LEU A 51 -16.83 -28.18 -6.09
C LEU A 51 -17.71 -29.13 -5.27
N PRO A 52 -19.03 -28.99 -5.31
CA PRO A 52 -19.92 -29.98 -4.71
C PRO A 52 -19.87 -31.28 -5.52
N ALA A 53 -20.06 -32.41 -4.84
CA ALA A 53 -19.86 -33.77 -5.38
C ALA A 53 -20.62 -34.09 -6.69
N HIS A 54 -21.66 -33.33 -7.01
CA HIS A 54 -22.51 -33.53 -8.19
C HIS A 54 -22.75 -32.25 -9.01
N GLY A 55 -21.96 -31.18 -8.78
CA GLY A 55 -22.08 -29.93 -9.53
C GLY A 55 -20.95 -29.74 -10.55
N THR A 56 -21.25 -29.03 -11.62
CA THR A 56 -20.23 -28.59 -12.59
C THR A 56 -19.53 -27.32 -12.08
N GLU A 57 -18.28 -27.12 -12.48
CA GLU A 57 -17.54 -25.88 -12.21
C GLU A 57 -18.31 -24.63 -12.67
N ALA A 58 -18.95 -24.72 -13.85
CA ALA A 58 -19.77 -23.65 -14.40
C ALA A 58 -20.96 -23.31 -13.48
N ALA A 59 -21.69 -24.29 -12.97
CA ALA A 59 -22.85 -24.05 -12.10
C ALA A 59 -22.46 -23.46 -10.75
N VAL A 60 -21.30 -23.85 -10.20
CA VAL A 60 -20.78 -23.29 -8.95
C VAL A 60 -20.35 -21.84 -9.15
N LEU A 61 -19.62 -21.57 -10.24
CA LEU A 61 -19.20 -20.22 -10.59
C LEU A 61 -20.40 -19.29 -10.82
N GLU A 62 -21.39 -19.75 -11.57
CA GLU A 62 -22.61 -18.99 -11.84
C GLU A 62 -23.33 -18.63 -10.55
N ARG A 63 -23.51 -19.59 -9.64
CA ARG A 63 -24.12 -19.34 -8.33
C ARG A 63 -23.32 -18.32 -7.52
N LEU A 64 -21.99 -18.49 -7.46
CA LEU A 64 -21.09 -17.57 -6.74
C LEU A 64 -21.20 -16.14 -7.28
N LEU A 65 -21.19 -15.97 -8.60
CA LEU A 65 -21.31 -14.66 -9.23
C LEU A 65 -22.69 -14.03 -8.99
N ASN A 66 -23.76 -14.83 -9.04
CA ASN A 66 -25.12 -14.35 -8.73
C ASN A 66 -25.25 -13.89 -7.27
N GLU A 67 -24.68 -14.64 -6.33
CA GLU A 67 -24.66 -14.26 -4.91
C GLU A 67 -23.85 -12.98 -4.67
N LEU A 68 -22.71 -12.83 -5.36
CA LEU A 68 -21.89 -11.62 -5.27
C LEU A 68 -22.58 -10.41 -5.90
N ALA A 69 -23.24 -10.58 -7.03
CA ALA A 69 -24.05 -9.55 -7.66
C ALA A 69 -25.20 -9.09 -6.75
N ALA A 70 -25.89 -10.03 -6.09
CA ALA A 70 -26.93 -9.71 -5.11
C ALA A 70 -26.40 -8.92 -3.89
N GLN A 71 -25.12 -9.08 -3.55
CA GLN A 71 -24.42 -8.30 -2.52
C GLN A 71 -23.86 -6.96 -3.02
N GLY A 72 -24.13 -6.60 -4.28
CA GLY A 72 -23.68 -5.36 -4.91
C GLY A 72 -22.26 -5.39 -5.47
N TRP A 73 -21.61 -6.56 -5.53
CA TRP A 73 -20.30 -6.67 -6.16
C TRP A 73 -20.42 -6.74 -7.68
N GLN A 74 -19.53 -6.03 -8.37
CA GLN A 74 -19.43 -6.03 -9.83
C GLN A 74 -18.12 -6.67 -10.25
N LEU A 75 -18.16 -7.65 -11.17
CA LEU A 75 -16.96 -8.21 -11.78
C LEU A 75 -16.30 -7.14 -12.66
N VAL A 76 -15.04 -6.81 -12.38
CA VAL A 76 -14.28 -5.78 -13.12
C VAL A 76 -13.10 -6.34 -13.92
N ALA A 77 -12.57 -7.49 -13.52
CA ALA A 77 -11.49 -8.15 -14.24
C ALA A 77 -11.41 -9.65 -13.92
N THR A 78 -10.81 -10.41 -14.83
CA THR A 78 -10.44 -11.81 -14.66
C THR A 78 -8.96 -11.99 -15.03
N SER A 79 -8.26 -12.88 -14.35
CA SER A 79 -6.85 -13.22 -14.62
C SER A 79 -6.59 -14.67 -14.26
N GLY A 80 -6.56 -15.55 -15.26
CA GLY A 80 -6.47 -16.99 -15.03
C GLY A 80 -7.63 -17.50 -14.17
N THR A 81 -7.33 -18.09 -13.01
CA THR A 81 -8.33 -18.53 -12.03
C THR A 81 -8.82 -17.41 -11.11
N LEU A 82 -8.28 -16.20 -11.23
CA LEU A 82 -8.65 -15.08 -10.37
C LEU A 82 -9.80 -14.28 -10.98
N ILE A 83 -10.78 -13.94 -10.14
CA ILE A 83 -11.79 -12.92 -10.45
C ILE A 83 -11.64 -11.74 -9.49
N ILE A 84 -11.77 -10.53 -10.03
CA ILE A 84 -11.64 -9.28 -9.29
C ILE A 84 -12.97 -8.56 -9.34
N LEU A 85 -13.52 -8.24 -8.17
CA LEU A 85 -14.78 -7.55 -8.01
C LEU A 85 -14.60 -6.19 -7.34
N LYS A 86 -15.52 -5.26 -7.63
CA LYS A 86 -15.57 -3.91 -7.09
C LYS A 86 -16.95 -3.62 -6.49
N ARG A 87 -17.01 -2.83 -5.41
CA ARG A 87 -18.25 -2.24 -4.86
C ARG A 87 -17.99 -0.85 -4.28
#